data_AF-A0AAZ3QQF8-F1
#
_entry.id   AF-A0AAZ3QQF8-F1
#
_cell.length_a   1.000
_cell.length_b   1.000
_cell.length_c   1.000
_cell.angle_alpha   90.00
_cell.angle_beta   90.00
_cell.angle_gamma   90.00
#
_symmetry.space_group_name_H-M   'P 1'
#
loop_
_entity.id
_entity.type
_entity.pdbx_description
1 polymer ?
#
loop_
_entity_poly.entity_id
_entity_poly.type
_entity_poly.pdbx_seq_one_letter_code
_entity_poly.pdbx_strand_id
1 'polypeptide(L)'
;SFTNTKMRPTVSALPGYAVAITVGNAIKNRASNEEILTVLKDVPNPNQEDDDDEGEGFNPLKIEVFLQTLLHLAAKSFSHSFSALAKFHEILKVLTDCDEGKLHILRVVYEVWRNHPQMISVLVDKLIRTQIVDCAAVANWWVLNPLCVCARTRTFYVWEILHSTIRKMNKHVQKIQKELEEAKDKLERQQHKKVGSRICVC
;
A
#
# COMPACT_ATOMS: atom_id res chain seq x y z
N SER A 1 -15.07 -9.21 -20.36
CA SER A 1 -15.31 -10.45 -19.60
C SER A 1 -14.09 -10.74 -18.75
N PHE A 2 -14.27 -10.69 -17.43
CA PHE A 2 -13.23 -10.76 -16.41
C PHE A 2 -12.91 -12.21 -16.07
N THR A 3 -12.12 -12.89 -16.88
CA THR A 3 -11.74 -14.29 -16.63
C THR A 3 -10.29 -14.52 -17.01
N ASN A 4 -9.35 -14.11 -16.14
CA ASN A 4 -8.07 -14.83 -15.99
C ASN A 4 -7.26 -14.39 -14.75
N THR A 5 -7.82 -14.54 -13.56
CA THR A 5 -7.01 -14.70 -12.34
C THR A 5 -6.54 -16.16 -12.33
N LYS A 6 -5.33 -16.39 -12.84
CA LYS A 6 -4.69 -17.72 -12.86
C LYS A 6 -4.61 -18.24 -11.42
N MET A 7 -5.50 -19.16 -11.05
CA MET A 7 -5.41 -19.91 -9.80
C MET A 7 -4.06 -20.63 -9.78
N ARG A 8 -3.28 -20.39 -8.72
CA ARG A 8 -2.11 -21.19 -8.32
C ARG A 8 -2.56 -22.64 -8.01
N PRO A 9 -1.65 -23.65 -8.07
CA PRO A 9 -1.99 -25.07 -8.13
C PRO A 9 -2.76 -25.56 -6.90
N THR A 10 -3.69 -26.51 -7.12
CA THR A 10 -4.51 -27.26 -6.14
C THR A 10 -4.67 -26.61 -4.76
N VAL A 11 -5.75 -25.86 -4.63
CA VAL A 11 -6.04 -24.91 -3.54
C VAL A 11 -6.01 -25.51 -2.13
N SER A 12 -6.13 -26.83 -1.97
CA SER A 12 -6.26 -27.51 -0.67
C SER A 12 -4.96 -27.72 0.11
N ALA A 13 -3.78 -27.45 -0.45
CA ALA A 13 -2.49 -27.81 0.16
C ALA A 13 -1.57 -26.61 0.53
N LEU A 14 -2.04 -25.37 0.38
CA LEU A 14 -1.23 -24.19 0.68
C LEU A 14 -1.39 -23.74 2.15
N PRO A 15 -0.29 -23.41 2.85
CA PRO A 15 -0.35 -22.79 4.17
C PRO A 15 -1.27 -21.55 4.13
N GLY A 16 -2.26 -21.50 5.01
CA GLY A 16 -3.21 -20.39 5.09
C GLY A 16 -4.46 -20.49 4.18
N TYR A 17 -4.65 -21.58 3.41
CA TYR A 17 -5.85 -21.74 2.58
C TYR A 17 -7.16 -21.75 3.38
N ALA A 18 -7.21 -22.47 4.50
CA ALA A 18 -8.38 -22.50 5.37
C ALA A 18 -8.73 -21.09 5.87
N VAL A 19 -7.72 -20.29 6.22
CA VAL A 19 -7.90 -18.90 6.65
C VAL A 19 -8.35 -18.01 5.50
N ALA A 20 -7.85 -18.22 4.28
CA ALA A 20 -8.31 -17.49 3.08
C ALA A 20 -9.81 -17.68 2.82
N ILE A 21 -10.32 -18.89 3.03
CA ILE A 21 -11.76 -19.17 2.91
C ILE A 21 -12.55 -18.45 4.00
N THR A 22 -12.09 -18.49 5.26
CA THR A 22 -12.74 -17.79 6.38
C THR A 22 -12.74 -16.28 6.19
N VAL A 23 -11.60 -15.69 5.81
CA VAL A 23 -11.48 -14.26 5.49
C VAL A 23 -12.36 -13.89 4.30
N GLY A 24 -12.40 -14.73 3.26
CA GLY A 24 -13.26 -14.51 2.10
C GLY A 24 -14.74 -14.50 2.46
N ASN A 25 -15.17 -15.38 3.36
CA ASN A 25 -16.53 -15.41 3.87
C ASN A 25 -16.85 -14.20 4.76
N ALA A 26 -15.92 -13.78 5.63
CA ALA A 26 -16.07 -12.57 6.44
C ALA A 26 -16.23 -11.31 5.56
N ILE A 27 -15.41 -11.16 4.51
CA ILE A 27 -15.51 -10.05 3.56
C ILE A 27 -16.86 -10.07 2.81
N LYS A 28 -17.31 -11.24 2.36
CA LYS A 28 -18.62 -11.40 1.69
C LYS A 28 -19.79 -11.07 2.60
N ASN A 29 -19.70 -11.46 3.88
CA ASN A 29 -20.72 -11.21 4.90
C ASN A 29 -20.70 -9.78 5.45
N ARG A 30 -19.82 -8.91 4.92
CA ARG A 30 -19.66 -7.51 5.35
C ARG A 30 -19.29 -7.38 6.83
N ALA A 31 -18.50 -8.32 7.34
CA ALA A 31 -17.91 -8.30 8.67
C ALA A 31 -17.20 -6.95 8.97
N SER A 32 -17.11 -6.62 10.26
CA SER A 32 -16.40 -5.42 10.71
C SER A 32 -14.88 -5.55 10.52
N ASN A 33 -14.16 -4.42 10.56
CA ASN A 33 -12.70 -4.46 10.45
C ASN A 33 -12.06 -5.27 11.59
N GLU A 34 -12.63 -5.17 12.80
CA GLU A 34 -12.18 -5.90 13.99
C GLU A 34 -12.39 -7.41 13.89
N GLU A 35 -13.53 -7.85 13.35
CA GLU A 35 -13.81 -9.27 13.11
C GLU A 35 -12.81 -9.86 12.12
N ILE A 36 -12.49 -9.13 11.05
CA ILE A 36 -11.53 -9.58 10.04
C ILE A 36 -10.11 -9.61 10.62
N LEU A 37 -9.72 -8.60 11.41
CA LEU A 37 -8.43 -8.59 12.11
C LEU A 37 -8.31 -9.77 13.09
N THR A 38 -9.41 -10.13 13.76
CA THR A 38 -9.44 -11.30 14.66
C THR A 38 -9.19 -12.59 13.88
N VAL A 39 -9.89 -12.80 12.76
CA VAL A 39 -9.65 -13.97 11.89
C VAL A 39 -8.22 -13.98 11.34
N LEU A 40 -7.62 -12.81 11.10
CA LEU A 40 -6.24 -12.71 10.64
C LEU A 40 -5.22 -12.99 11.75
N LYS A 41 -5.57 -12.91 13.03
CA LYS A 41 -4.66 -13.29 14.13
C LYS A 41 -4.37 -14.79 14.12
N ASP A 42 -5.31 -15.61 13.67
CA ASP A 42 -5.21 -17.08 13.62
C ASP A 42 -4.29 -17.60 12.48
N VAL A 43 -3.71 -16.73 11.66
CA VAL A 43 -2.77 -17.14 10.59
C VAL A 43 -1.42 -17.52 11.21
N PRO A 44 -0.93 -18.76 11.00
CA PRO A 44 0.39 -19.19 11.47
C PRO A 44 1.49 -18.27 10.90
N ASN A 45 2.45 -17.86 11.72
CA ASN A 45 3.59 -17.08 11.25
C ASN A 45 4.68 -18.05 10.76
N PRO A 46 5.04 -18.05 9.46
CA PRO A 46 6.07 -18.94 8.94
C PRO A 46 7.49 -18.58 9.41
N ASN A 47 7.65 -17.42 10.07
CA ASN A 47 8.91 -16.94 10.61
C ASN A 47 9.09 -17.24 12.12
N GLN A 48 8.16 -17.95 12.76
CA GLN A 48 8.33 -18.39 14.15
C GLN A 48 9.12 -19.71 14.17
N GLU A 49 10.42 -19.62 14.46
CA GLU A 49 11.15 -20.75 15.04
C GLU A 49 10.67 -20.92 16.50
N ASP A 50 10.45 -22.16 16.93
CA ASP A 50 9.60 -22.58 18.06
C ASP A 50 10.01 -22.11 19.48
N ASP A 51 10.88 -21.11 19.68
CA ASP A 51 11.47 -20.84 21.01
C ASP A 51 11.61 -19.38 21.49
N ASP A 52 11.09 -18.35 20.80
CA ASP A 52 11.11 -16.97 21.33
C ASP A 52 9.69 -16.40 21.57
N ASP A 53 9.41 -16.18 22.86
CA ASP A 53 8.29 -15.40 23.38
C ASP A 53 8.41 -13.91 23.00
N GLU A 54 7.27 -13.23 22.85
CA GLU A 54 7.10 -11.76 22.72
C GLU A 54 7.49 -11.02 21.42
N GLY A 55 6.91 -11.41 20.28
CA GLY A 55 6.83 -10.49 19.14
C GLY A 55 5.60 -10.67 18.27
N GLU A 56 4.75 -9.63 18.14
CA GLU A 56 3.89 -9.44 16.96
C GLU A 56 4.75 -9.18 15.70
N GLY A 57 5.65 -10.12 15.39
CA GLY A 57 6.56 -10.04 14.27
C GLY A 57 5.81 -10.01 12.95
N PHE A 58 6.41 -9.33 11.97
CA PHE A 58 5.91 -9.23 10.60
C PHE A 58 5.50 -10.62 10.05
N ASN A 59 4.20 -10.83 9.82
CA ASN A 59 3.68 -12.07 9.26
C ASN A 59 3.30 -11.87 7.77
N PRO A 60 4.14 -12.33 6.83
CA PRO A 60 3.87 -12.16 5.40
C PRO A 60 2.61 -12.92 4.93
N LEU A 61 2.30 -14.07 5.53
CA LEU A 61 1.12 -14.87 5.15
C LEU A 61 -0.19 -14.17 5.51
N LYS A 62 -0.24 -13.39 6.61
CA LYS A 62 -1.42 -12.57 6.94
C LYS A 62 -1.76 -11.60 5.81
N ILE A 63 -0.74 -10.91 5.32
CA ILE A 63 -0.87 -9.96 4.23
C ILE A 63 -1.26 -10.65 2.93
N GLU A 64 -0.59 -11.76 2.61
CA GLU A 64 -0.84 -12.50 1.38
C GLU A 64 -2.28 -13.00 1.33
N VAL A 65 -2.74 -13.70 2.37
CA VAL A 65 -4.08 -14.27 2.45
C VAL A 65 -5.14 -13.17 2.39
N PHE A 66 -4.99 -12.10 3.16
CA PHE A 66 -5.94 -10.99 3.18
C PHE A 66 -6.03 -10.29 1.83
N LEU A 67 -4.89 -9.84 1.31
CA LEU A 67 -4.84 -9.00 0.12
C LEU A 67 -5.16 -9.78 -1.16
N GLN A 68 -4.70 -11.03 -1.28
CA GLN A 68 -5.10 -11.89 -2.41
C GLN A 68 -6.61 -12.10 -2.43
N THR A 69 -7.21 -12.43 -1.27
CA THR A 69 -8.66 -12.66 -1.16
C THR A 69 -9.44 -11.38 -1.47
N LEU A 70 -9.03 -10.25 -0.90
CA LEU A 70 -9.66 -8.96 -1.11
C LEU A 70 -9.66 -8.55 -2.58
N LEU A 71 -8.49 -8.62 -3.23
CA LEU A 71 -8.34 -8.25 -4.64
C LEU A 71 -9.07 -9.20 -5.57
N HIS A 72 -9.13 -10.49 -5.23
CA HIS A 72 -9.90 -11.47 -6.00
C HIS A 72 -11.40 -11.17 -5.96
N LEU A 73 -11.95 -10.86 -4.78
CA LEU A 73 -13.37 -10.49 -4.63
C LEU A 73 -13.69 -9.15 -5.31
N ALA A 74 -12.73 -8.23 -5.35
CA ALA A 74 -12.87 -6.90 -5.94
C ALA A 74 -12.38 -6.82 -7.40
N ALA A 75 -12.09 -7.95 -8.05
CA ALA A 75 -11.50 -8.00 -9.40
C ALA A 75 -12.47 -7.62 -10.54
N LYS A 76 -13.76 -7.38 -10.22
CA LYS A 76 -14.82 -7.12 -11.22
C LYS A 76 -14.63 -5.84 -12.02
N SER A 77 -14.09 -4.79 -11.42
CA SER A 77 -13.70 -3.56 -12.13
C SER A 77 -12.80 -2.70 -11.27
N PHE A 78 -12.17 -1.69 -11.87
CA PHE A 78 -11.30 -0.76 -11.17
C PHE A 78 -11.99 -0.11 -9.97
N SER A 79 -13.25 0.32 -10.13
CA SER A 79 -14.04 0.92 -9.06
C SER A 79 -14.28 -0.04 -7.90
N HIS A 80 -14.55 -1.32 -8.15
CA HIS A 80 -14.71 -2.32 -7.07
C HIS A 80 -13.41 -2.47 -6.29
N SER A 81 -12.28 -2.56 -6.98
CA SER A 81 -10.96 -2.64 -6.33
C SER A 81 -10.67 -1.40 -5.49
N PHE A 82 -11.00 -0.19 -5.96
CA PHE A 82 -10.77 1.04 -5.18
C PHE A 82 -11.71 1.16 -3.98
N SER A 83 -12.97 0.79 -4.13
CA SER A 83 -13.93 0.77 -3.03
C SER A 83 -13.52 -0.25 -1.97
N ALA A 84 -13.03 -1.42 -2.37
CA ALA A 84 -12.51 -2.44 -1.46
C ALA A 84 -11.28 -1.93 -0.69
N LEU A 85 -10.28 -1.36 -1.38
CA LEU A 85 -9.11 -0.77 -0.73
C LEU A 85 -9.45 0.37 0.22
N ALA A 86 -10.46 1.19 -0.12
CA ALA A 86 -10.91 2.28 0.75
C ALA A 86 -11.65 1.75 1.99
N LYS A 87 -12.50 0.73 1.82
CA LYS A 87 -13.27 0.13 2.92
C LYS A 87 -12.36 -0.53 3.96
N PHE A 88 -11.33 -1.24 3.51
CA PHE A 88 -10.40 -1.95 4.40
C PHE A 88 -9.07 -1.22 4.58
N HIS A 89 -9.07 0.11 4.44
CA HIS A 89 -7.87 0.94 4.57
C HIS A 89 -7.20 0.79 5.94
N GLU A 90 -8.00 0.72 7.01
CA GLU A 90 -7.53 0.53 8.38
C GLU A 90 -6.75 -0.78 8.55
N ILE A 91 -7.30 -1.89 8.04
CA ILE A 91 -6.63 -3.21 8.07
C ILE A 91 -5.33 -3.15 7.28
N LEU A 92 -5.35 -2.56 6.09
CA LEU A 92 -4.16 -2.43 5.26
C LEU A 92 -3.08 -1.60 5.96
N LYS A 93 -3.46 -0.54 6.68
CA LYS A 93 -2.55 0.29 7.47
C LYS A 93 -1.85 -0.51 8.57
N VAL A 94 -2.62 -1.28 9.36
CA VAL A 94 -2.09 -2.17 10.41
C VAL A 94 -1.12 -3.19 9.81
N LEU A 95 -1.47 -3.78 8.67
CA LEU A 95 -0.62 -4.77 8.00
C LEU A 95 0.66 -4.16 7.38
N THR A 96 0.70 -2.85 7.14
CA THR A 96 1.85 -2.14 6.54
C THR A 96 2.62 -1.26 7.52
N ASP A 97 2.50 -1.53 8.82
CA ASP A 97 3.17 -0.72 9.84
C ASP A 97 4.70 -0.77 9.70
N CYS A 98 5.24 -1.91 9.27
CA CYS A 98 6.66 -2.08 8.93
C CYS A 98 6.95 -1.90 7.43
N ASP A 99 8.18 -1.52 7.11
CA ASP A 99 8.64 -1.36 5.72
C ASP A 99 8.62 -2.66 4.92
N GLU A 100 8.84 -3.80 5.60
CA GLU A 100 8.71 -5.13 5.01
C GLU A 100 7.28 -5.43 4.57
N GLY A 101 6.28 -5.01 5.35
CA GLY A 101 4.86 -5.14 5.00
C GLY A 101 4.47 -4.29 3.80
N LYS A 102 4.99 -3.06 3.72
CA LYS A 102 4.79 -2.21 2.52
C LYS A 102 5.34 -2.88 1.26
N LEU A 103 6.56 -3.44 1.34
CA LEU A 103 7.17 -4.17 0.22
C LEU A 103 6.39 -5.45 -0.12
N HIS A 104 5.90 -6.17 0.87
CA HIS A 104 5.16 -7.42 0.68
C HIS A 104 3.80 -7.18 0.02
N ILE A 105 3.05 -6.14 0.43
CA ILE A 105 1.81 -5.73 -0.27
C ILE A 105 2.07 -5.47 -1.76
N LEU A 106 3.15 -4.75 -2.10
CA LEU A 106 3.48 -4.47 -3.49
C LEU A 106 3.78 -5.75 -4.29
N ARG A 107 4.48 -6.73 -3.68
CA ARG A 107 4.69 -8.05 -4.28
C ARG A 107 3.38 -8.78 -4.53
N VAL A 108 2.49 -8.83 -3.54
CA VAL A 108 1.20 -9.52 -3.67
C VAL A 108 0.32 -8.87 -4.75
N VAL A 109 0.22 -7.53 -4.79
CA VAL A 109 -0.52 -6.81 -5.85
C VAL A 109 0.02 -7.19 -7.23
N TYR A 110 1.33 -7.21 -7.38
CA TYR A 110 1.97 -7.58 -8.64
C TYR A 110 1.68 -9.03 -9.03
N GLU A 111 1.77 -9.97 -8.09
CA GLU A 111 1.49 -11.39 -8.36
C GLU A 111 0.03 -11.62 -8.80
N VAL A 112 -0.92 -10.97 -8.14
CA VAL A 112 -2.35 -11.08 -8.47
C VAL A 112 -2.64 -10.48 -9.86
N TRP A 113 -2.05 -9.33 -10.17
CA TRP A 113 -2.34 -8.56 -11.37
C TRP A 113 -1.27 -8.62 -12.46
N ARG A 114 -0.34 -9.59 -12.42
CA ARG A 114 0.80 -9.71 -13.35
C ARG A 114 0.42 -9.73 -14.83
N ASN A 115 -0.80 -10.17 -15.15
CA ASN A 115 -1.32 -10.22 -16.53
C ASN A 115 -2.04 -8.92 -16.94
N HIS A 116 -2.26 -7.97 -16.03
CA HIS A 116 -2.98 -6.72 -16.27
C HIS A 116 -2.16 -5.50 -15.80
N PRO A 117 -1.16 -5.07 -16.59
CA PRO A 117 -0.22 -4.03 -16.18
C PRO A 117 -0.84 -2.67 -15.86
N GLN A 118 -1.88 -2.28 -16.61
CA GLN A 118 -2.62 -1.05 -16.32
C GLN A 118 -3.22 -1.09 -14.91
N MET A 119 -3.64 -2.26 -14.43
CA MET A 119 -4.28 -2.36 -13.13
C MET A 119 -3.28 -2.29 -11.99
N ILE A 120 -2.09 -2.87 -12.18
CA ILE A 120 -0.96 -2.67 -11.27
C ILE A 120 -0.65 -1.18 -11.13
N SER A 121 -0.56 -0.45 -12.24
CA SER A 121 -0.28 1.00 -12.23
C SER A 121 -1.28 1.77 -11.37
N VAL A 122 -2.59 1.58 -11.61
CA VAL A 122 -3.60 2.34 -10.87
C VAL A 122 -3.72 1.90 -9.41
N LEU A 123 -3.50 0.62 -9.09
CA LEU A 123 -3.46 0.15 -7.71
C LEU A 123 -2.28 0.71 -6.93
N VAL A 124 -1.06 0.64 -7.47
CA VAL A 124 0.14 1.23 -6.84
C VAL A 124 -0.07 2.73 -6.63
N ASP A 125 -0.58 3.42 -7.65
CA ASP A 125 -0.90 4.83 -7.59
C ASP A 125 -1.91 5.17 -6.48
N LYS A 126 -2.92 4.31 -6.29
CA LYS A 126 -3.92 4.41 -5.21
C LYS A 126 -3.29 4.17 -3.85
N LEU A 127 -2.45 3.14 -3.69
CA LEU A 127 -1.77 2.81 -2.43
C LEU A 127 -0.88 3.94 -1.94
N ILE A 128 -0.16 4.62 -2.84
CA ILE A 128 0.63 5.82 -2.53
C ILE A 128 -0.29 6.97 -2.07
N ARG A 129 -1.38 7.23 -2.81
CA ARG A 129 -2.33 8.31 -2.49
C ARG A 129 -3.04 8.10 -1.15
N THR A 130 -3.28 6.86 -0.76
CA THR A 130 -3.90 6.52 0.54
C THR A 130 -2.86 6.31 1.65
N GLN A 131 -1.58 6.59 1.38
CA GLN A 131 -0.48 6.46 2.34
C GLN A 131 -0.34 5.04 2.91
N ILE A 132 -0.78 4.01 2.18
CA ILE A 132 -0.55 2.60 2.59
C ILE A 132 0.90 2.23 2.29
N VAL A 133 1.45 2.76 1.21
CA VAL A 133 2.86 2.58 0.84
C VAL A 133 3.50 3.93 0.54
N ASP A 134 4.79 4.04 0.84
CA ASP A 134 5.58 5.23 0.55
C ASP A 134 6.24 5.14 -0.83
N CYS A 135 6.55 6.29 -1.42
CA CYS A 135 7.27 6.35 -2.68
C CYS A 135 8.65 5.65 -2.59
N ALA A 136 9.29 5.70 -1.42
CA ALA A 136 10.55 5.01 -1.16
C ALA A 136 10.38 3.48 -1.24
N ALA A 137 9.33 2.93 -0.63
CA ALA A 137 9.02 1.49 -0.71
C ALA A 137 8.73 1.07 -2.16
N VAL A 138 8.02 1.90 -2.93
CA VAL A 138 7.76 1.63 -4.36
C VAL A 138 9.04 1.67 -5.18
N ALA A 139 9.92 2.64 -4.93
CA ALA A 139 11.22 2.72 -5.58
C ALA A 139 12.10 1.51 -5.23
N ASN A 140 12.18 1.14 -3.95
CA ASN A 140 12.93 -0.03 -3.49
C ASN A 140 12.39 -1.32 -4.11
N TRP A 141 11.06 -1.50 -4.10
CA TRP A 141 10.43 -2.63 -4.76
C TRP A 141 10.75 -2.67 -6.26
N TRP A 142 10.76 -1.54 -6.94
CA TRP A 142 11.08 -1.44 -8.37
C TRP A 142 12.56 -1.74 -8.68
N VAL A 143 13.47 -1.26 -7.84
CA VAL A 143 14.92 -1.43 -8.00
C VAL A 143 15.33 -2.87 -7.69
N LEU A 144 14.81 -3.43 -6.59
CA LEU A 144 15.22 -4.72 -6.04
C LEU A 144 14.51 -5.93 -6.67
N ASN A 145 13.36 -5.75 -7.32
CA ASN A 145 12.61 -6.89 -7.85
C ASN A 145 13.20 -7.39 -9.19
N PRO A 146 13.76 -8.61 -9.26
CA PRO A 146 14.36 -9.16 -10.48
C PRO A 146 13.34 -9.40 -11.60
N LEU A 147 12.05 -9.54 -11.29
CA LEU A 147 10.99 -9.63 -12.31
C LEU A 147 10.77 -8.30 -13.04
N CYS A 148 11.08 -7.17 -12.38
CA CYS A 148 11.14 -5.87 -13.04
C CYS A 148 12.33 -5.75 -13.99
N VAL A 149 13.38 -6.58 -13.88
CA VAL A 149 14.53 -6.56 -14.81
C VAL A 149 14.13 -7.11 -16.19
N CYS A 150 13.29 -8.14 -16.26
CA CYS A 150 12.72 -8.61 -17.53
C CYS A 150 11.70 -7.63 -18.13
N ALA A 151 10.99 -6.87 -17.28
CA ALA A 151 10.07 -5.81 -17.71
C ALA A 151 10.78 -4.48 -18.06
N ARG A 152 12.01 -4.28 -17.56
CA ARG A 152 12.87 -3.09 -17.73
C ARG A 152 13.19 -2.81 -19.20
N THR A 153 13.28 -3.86 -20.01
CA THR A 153 13.68 -3.78 -21.42
C THR A 153 12.51 -3.78 -22.40
N ARG A 154 11.27 -4.12 -21.98
CA ARG A 154 10.18 -4.39 -22.94
C ARG A 154 8.87 -3.65 -22.71
N THR A 155 8.62 -3.08 -21.53
CA THR A 155 7.25 -2.66 -21.18
C THR A 155 7.13 -1.22 -20.68
N PHE A 156 6.55 -0.37 -21.54
CA PHE A 156 6.28 1.07 -21.33
C PHE A 156 5.50 1.40 -20.04
N TYR A 157 4.62 0.51 -19.58
CA TYR A 157 3.78 0.75 -18.39
C TYR A 157 4.59 0.90 -17.09
N VAL A 158 5.76 0.26 -17.02
CA VAL A 158 6.64 0.32 -15.84
C VAL A 158 7.26 1.70 -15.70
N TRP A 159 7.71 2.27 -16.83
CA TRP A 159 8.22 3.62 -16.91
C TRP A 159 7.15 4.66 -16.60
N GLU A 160 5.90 4.44 -17.04
CA GLU A 160 4.77 5.31 -16.69
C GLU A 160 4.50 5.33 -15.16
N ILE A 161 4.58 4.19 -14.48
CA ILE A 161 4.43 4.11 -13.01
C ILE A 161 5.56 4.88 -12.32
N LEU A 162 6.80 4.67 -12.75
CA LEU A 162 7.97 5.35 -12.19
C LEU A 162 7.90 6.86 -12.41
N HIS A 163 7.64 7.30 -13.64
CA HIS A 163 7.48 8.71 -13.97
C HIS A 163 6.28 9.32 -13.24
N SER A 164 5.16 8.61 -13.07
CA SER A 164 4.04 9.07 -12.24
C SER A 164 4.47 9.28 -10.79
N THR A 165 5.20 8.32 -10.21
CA THR A 165 5.70 8.39 -8.83
C THR A 165 6.67 9.56 -8.65
N ILE A 166 7.64 9.73 -9.56
CA ILE A 166 8.60 10.85 -9.55
C ILE A 166 7.86 12.19 -9.70
N ARG A 167 6.94 12.31 -10.67
CA ARG A 167 6.15 13.53 -10.86
C ARG A 167 5.36 13.90 -9.62
N LYS A 168 4.79 12.91 -8.92
CA LYS A 168 4.07 13.13 -7.66
C LYS A 168 4.99 13.56 -6.53
N MET A 169 6.16 12.94 -6.40
CA MET A 169 7.15 13.34 -5.40
C MET A 169 7.60 14.78 -5.64
N ASN A 170 7.91 15.14 -6.89
CA ASN A 170 8.28 16.51 -7.25
C ASN A 170 7.17 17.51 -6.91
N LYS A 171 5.90 17.18 -7.19
CA LYS A 171 4.77 18.02 -6.78
C LYS A 171 4.64 18.15 -5.26
N HIS A 172 4.88 17.07 -4.53
CA HIS A 172 4.82 17.07 -3.07
C HIS A 172 5.92 17.97 -2.47
N VAL A 173 7.16 17.83 -2.96
CA VAL A 173 8.29 18.68 -2.56
C VAL A 173 8.00 20.15 -2.89
N GLN A 174 7.53 20.46 -4.10
CA GLN A 174 7.16 21.82 -4.47
C GLN A 174 6.06 22.41 -3.58
N LYS A 175 5.07 21.59 -3.21
CA LYS A 175 3.99 22.01 -2.31
C LYS A 175 4.54 22.35 -0.91
N ILE A 176 5.37 21.47 -0.34
CA ILE A 176 6.00 21.70 0.97
C ILE A 176 6.90 22.94 0.93
N GLN A 177 7.69 23.11 -0.12
CA GLN A 177 8.54 24.30 -0.30
C GLN A 177 7.70 25.58 -0.34
N LYS A 178 6.57 25.57 -1.05
CA LYS A 178 5.66 26.72 -1.11
C LYS A 178 5.04 27.02 0.26
N GLU A 179 4.58 26.00 0.97
CA GLU A 179 4.03 26.15 2.33
C GLU A 179 5.08 26.70 3.31
N LEU A 180 6.34 26.28 3.16
CA LEU A 180 7.46 26.79 3.95
C LEU A 180 7.73 28.29 3.66
N GLU A 181 7.72 28.68 2.39
CA GLU A 181 7.94 30.07 1.99
C GLU A 181 6.81 30.98 2.49
N GLU A 182 5.55 30.54 2.35
CA GLU A 182 4.40 31.27 2.88
C GLU A 182 4.44 31.41 4.42
N ALA A 183 4.96 30.42 5.13
CA ALA A 183 5.14 30.48 6.57
C ALA A 183 6.25 31.45 6.97
N LYS A 184 7.39 31.45 6.25
CA LYS A 184 8.48 32.41 6.45
C LYS A 184 8.03 33.85 6.18
N ASP A 185 7.34 34.10 5.07
CA ASP A 185 6.78 35.41 4.73
C ASP A 185 5.83 35.94 5.81
N LYS A 186 4.99 35.06 6.39
CA LYS A 186 4.10 35.43 7.50
C LYS A 186 4.89 35.79 8.76
N LEU A 187 5.95 35.05 9.07
CA LEU A 187 6.84 35.33 10.20
C LEU A 187 7.55 36.67 10.02
N GLU A 188 8.10 36.95 8.84
CA GLU A 188 8.77 38.21 8.53
C GLU A 188 7.80 39.41 8.60
N ARG A 189 6.59 39.28 8.06
CA ARG A 189 5.55 40.31 8.18
C ARG A 189 5.14 40.56 9.63
N GLN A 190 5.09 39.53 10.47
CA GLN A 190 4.81 39.68 11.90
C GLN A 190 5.99 40.35 12.64
N GLN A 191 7.23 40.04 12.28
CA GLN A 191 8.40 40.70 12.84
C GLN A 191 8.46 42.18 12.44
N HIS A 192 8.23 42.52 11.17
CA HIS A 192 8.18 43.91 10.70
C HIS A 192 7.08 44.72 11.39
N LYS A 193 5.88 44.14 11.62
CA LYS A 193 4.83 44.80 12.40
C LYS A 193 5.22 45.05 13.86
N LYS A 194 5.90 44.09 14.50
CA LYS A 194 6.39 44.24 15.89
C LYS A 194 7.49 45.29 16.00
N VAL A 195 8.37 45.41 15.01
CA VAL A 195 9.44 46.43 14.98
C VAL A 195 8.85 47.81 14.69
N GLY A 196 7.96 47.95 13.71
CA GLY A 196 7.28 49.21 13.41
C GLY A 196 6.44 49.74 14.58
N SER A 197 5.78 48.84 15.33
CA SER A 197 5.02 49.22 16.53
C SER A 197 5.89 49.64 17.71
N ARG A 198 7.18 49.27 17.76
CA ARG A 198 8.11 49.77 18.80
C ARG A 198 8.68 51.14 18.48
N ILE A 199 8.81 51.48 17.18
CA ILE A 199 9.37 52.76 16.74
C ILE A 199 8.35 53.90 16.89
N CYS A 200 7.05 53.62 16.79
CA CYS A 200 5.99 54.62 16.98
C CYS A 200 5.64 54.94 18.45
N VAL A 201 6.31 54.33 19.44
CA VAL A 201 6.00 54.51 20.88
C VAL A 201 7.04 55.39 21.59
N CYS A 202 8.01 55.96 20.86
CA CYS A 202 8.94 56.98 21.36
C CYS A 202 8.62 58.34 20.74
#